data_AF-A0A074MF87-F1
#
_entry.id   AF-A0A074MF87-F1
#
_cell.length_a   1.000
_cell.length_b   1.000
_cell.length_c   1.000
_cell.angle_alpha   90.00
_cell.angle_beta   90.00
_cell.angle_gamma   90.00
#
_symmetry.space_group_name_H-M   'P 1'
#
loop_
_entity.id
_entity.type
_entity.pdbx_description
1 polymer ?
#
loop_
_entity_poly.entity_id
_entity_poly.type
_entity_poly.pdbx_seq_one_letter_code
_entity_poly.pdbx_strand_id
1 'polypeptide(L)'
;MLQQGAWTFRYSLEGFLKRVLRVAAGPMSESELVDAVQSQWAGLGEKSLDSIPDRVRAALQSRNRSFLKLEDERYELRNAAEDELGERAYEFLKESGRPEKQGEILRHLQQSTGRNRGELMSRVDLDSDPRFARLESGEYLLTEWDLIHDAVAELMVELGSRRAQRTDLLELVNADGIFCPELDPRFAVAGEIVECLLVEPEAAATAELLTEAAPAQPEAEPETQPLDTELDTEHETDHVTEHETDLETEESSMNALETTVETTVETTTDETQPAVPTDKLVDVVLQQLTQAAEQLTSRNQELPNEVLSLFNLEDLKGIESLMQQRKRIGALAEDLSALVAKWREEQAE
;
A
#
# COMPACT_ATOMS: atom_id res chain seq x y z
N MET A 1 20.57 6.00 18.62
CA MET A 1 20.13 4.66 18.19
C MET A 1 18.62 4.60 18.34
N LEU A 2 17.90 5.07 17.33
CA LEU A 2 16.47 4.81 17.22
C LEU A 2 16.36 3.30 16.99
N GLN A 3 15.66 2.58 17.87
CA GLN A 3 15.26 1.22 17.57
C GLN A 3 14.38 1.29 16.33
N GLN A 4 14.98 1.07 15.16
CA GLN A 4 14.28 0.80 13.93
C GLN A 4 13.56 -0.52 14.17
N GLY A 5 12.37 -0.45 14.79
CA GLY A 5 11.45 -1.57 14.76
C GLY A 5 11.26 -1.93 13.30
N ALA A 6 11.50 -3.19 12.95
CA ALA A 6 11.39 -3.64 11.57
C ALA A 6 10.01 -3.23 11.05
N TRP A 7 9.98 -2.28 10.11
CA TRP A 7 8.76 -1.82 9.44
C TRP A 7 8.40 -2.83 8.36
N THR A 8 8.37 -4.10 8.74
CA THR A 8 7.97 -5.20 7.87
C THR A 8 6.47 -5.13 7.67
N PHE A 9 6.04 -5.69 6.55
CA PHE A 9 4.64 -5.88 6.19
C PHE A 9 3.85 -6.36 7.39
N ARG A 10 2.75 -5.68 7.67
CA ARG A 10 1.85 -6.10 8.71
C ARG A 10 1.01 -7.24 8.17
N TYR A 11 1.54 -8.44 8.29
CA TYR A 11 0.75 -9.64 8.10
C TYR A 11 -0.38 -9.67 9.12
N SER A 12 -1.55 -10.13 8.70
CA SER A 12 -2.50 -10.65 9.67
C SER A 12 -1.83 -11.76 10.48
N LEU A 13 -2.22 -11.94 11.75
CA LEU A 13 -1.60 -12.95 12.61
C LEU A 13 -1.60 -14.34 11.95
N GLU A 14 -2.71 -14.73 11.31
CA GLU A 14 -2.79 -16.00 10.58
C GLU A 14 -1.85 -16.04 9.37
N GLY A 15 -1.80 -14.98 8.56
CA GLY A 15 -0.86 -14.88 7.44
C GLY A 15 0.60 -14.99 7.88
N PHE A 16 0.94 -14.37 9.01
CA PHE A 16 2.27 -14.46 9.61
C PHE A 16 2.59 -15.89 10.06
N LEU A 17 1.68 -16.53 10.80
CA LEU A 17 1.85 -17.92 11.26
C LEU A 17 2.03 -18.89 10.09
N LYS A 18 1.27 -18.70 8.99
CA LYS A 18 1.46 -19.51 7.78
C LYS A 18 2.88 -19.33 7.21
N ARG A 19 3.36 -18.09 7.11
CA ARG A 19 4.72 -17.82 6.61
C ARG A 19 5.78 -18.45 7.50
N VAL A 20 5.67 -18.30 8.83
CA VAL A 20 6.63 -18.90 9.78
C VAL A 20 6.71 -20.42 9.59
N LEU A 21 5.57 -21.10 9.53
CA LEU A 21 5.53 -22.55 9.31
C LEU A 21 6.06 -22.95 7.92
N ARG A 22 5.80 -22.15 6.88
CA ARG A 22 6.32 -22.38 5.52
C ARG A 22 7.85 -22.29 5.49
N VAL A 23 8.41 -21.25 6.10
CA VAL A 23 9.87 -20.99 6.14
C VAL A 23 10.59 -22.01 7.03
N ALA A 24 9.99 -22.41 8.15
CA ALA A 24 10.57 -23.42 9.04
C ALA A 24 10.67 -24.81 8.40
N ALA A 25 9.90 -25.08 7.33
CA ALA A 25 9.85 -26.35 6.61
C ALA A 25 9.60 -27.58 7.51
N GLY A 26 8.86 -27.40 8.60
CA GLY A 26 8.56 -28.46 9.58
C GLY A 26 7.55 -28.02 10.64
N PRO A 27 7.02 -28.98 11.43
CA PRO A 27 6.06 -28.70 12.47
C PRO A 27 6.68 -27.89 13.60
N MET A 28 5.91 -26.96 14.19
CA MET A 28 6.34 -26.11 15.31
C MET A 28 5.35 -26.19 16.48
N SER A 29 5.85 -26.12 17.72
CA SER A 29 4.98 -26.07 18.90
C SER A 29 4.31 -24.69 19.04
N GLU A 30 3.22 -24.60 19.82
CA GLU A 30 2.58 -23.32 20.13
C GLU A 30 3.57 -22.31 20.75
N SER A 31 4.47 -22.76 21.62
CA SER A 31 5.47 -21.87 22.24
C SER A 31 6.48 -21.33 21.22
N GLU A 32 6.95 -22.17 20.30
CA GLU A 32 7.87 -21.73 19.23
C GLU A 32 7.20 -20.68 18.33
N LEU A 33 5.90 -20.86 18.03
CA LEU A 33 5.13 -19.90 17.25
C LEU A 33 4.88 -18.59 18.00
N VAL A 34 4.62 -18.65 19.31
CA VAL A 34 4.49 -17.45 20.16
C VAL A 34 5.80 -16.67 20.20
N ASP A 35 6.93 -17.35 20.36
CA ASP A 35 8.26 -16.72 20.38
C ASP A 35 8.58 -16.07 19.03
N ALA A 36 8.23 -16.73 17.92
CA ALA A 36 8.37 -16.16 16.58
C ALA A 36 7.52 -14.89 16.40
N VAL A 37 6.27 -14.91 16.85
CA VAL A 37 5.39 -13.74 16.83
C VAL A 37 5.95 -12.60 17.68
N GLN A 38 6.41 -12.88 18.91
CA GLN A 38 6.94 -11.84 19.79
C GLN A 38 8.24 -11.20 19.27
N SER A 39 9.08 -11.98 18.60
CA SER A 39 10.38 -11.51 18.11
C SER A 39 10.31 -10.78 16.77
N GLN A 40 9.41 -11.18 15.87
CA GLN A 40 9.41 -10.72 14.48
C GLN A 40 8.11 -10.02 14.05
N TRP A 41 6.99 -10.26 14.72
CA TRP A 41 5.72 -9.65 14.30
C TRP A 41 5.62 -8.21 14.79
N ALA A 42 5.79 -7.26 13.85
CA ALA A 42 5.73 -5.82 14.08
C ALA A 42 4.33 -5.29 14.51
N GLY A 43 3.32 -6.17 14.64
CA GLY A 43 1.92 -5.86 14.99
C GLY A 43 1.63 -5.48 16.45
N LEU A 44 2.67 -5.31 17.29
CA LEU A 44 2.55 -4.94 18.71
C LEU A 44 1.86 -3.59 18.99
N GLY A 45 1.60 -2.79 17.95
CA GLY A 45 0.91 -1.50 18.07
C GLY A 45 -0.60 -1.62 18.37
N GLU A 46 -1.21 -2.78 18.16
CA GLU A 46 -2.61 -2.99 18.53
C GLU A 46 -2.75 -3.19 20.04
N LYS A 47 -3.48 -2.27 20.69
CA LYS A 47 -3.94 -2.38 22.09
C LYS A 47 -4.99 -3.48 22.25
N SER A 48 -4.71 -4.68 21.75
CA SER A 48 -5.51 -5.86 22.03
C SER A 48 -5.45 -6.14 23.53
N LEU A 49 -6.60 -6.42 24.15
CA LEU A 49 -6.67 -6.84 25.55
C LEU A 49 -6.16 -8.28 25.72
N ASP A 50 -6.21 -9.07 24.65
CA ASP A 50 -5.81 -10.47 24.67
C ASP A 50 -4.30 -10.63 24.60
N SER A 51 -3.78 -11.60 25.35
CA SER A 51 -2.35 -11.94 25.34
C SER A 51 -1.94 -12.54 23.99
N ILE A 52 -0.68 -12.36 23.58
CA ILE A 52 -0.15 -12.96 22.34
C ILE A 52 -0.35 -14.49 22.31
N PRO A 53 -0.04 -15.26 23.39
CA PRO A 53 -0.34 -16.69 23.42
C PRO A 53 -1.80 -17.03 23.12
N ASP A 54 -2.76 -16.27 23.68
CA ASP A 54 -4.18 -16.53 23.46
C ASP A 54 -4.59 -16.20 22.02
N ARG A 55 -4.04 -15.13 21.44
CA ARG A 55 -4.28 -14.79 20.02
C ARG A 55 -3.71 -15.86 19.08
N VAL A 56 -2.50 -16.33 19.33
CA VAL A 56 -1.86 -17.40 18.54
C VAL A 56 -2.69 -18.68 18.64
N ARG A 57 -3.10 -19.07 19.85
CA ARG A 57 -3.96 -20.23 20.06
C ARG A 57 -5.29 -20.08 19.34
N ALA A 58 -5.93 -18.91 19.42
CA ALA A 58 -7.19 -18.64 18.74
C ALA A 58 -7.04 -18.70 17.21
N ALA A 59 -5.94 -18.19 16.65
CA ALA A 59 -5.63 -18.27 15.22
C ALA A 59 -5.38 -19.72 14.77
N LEU A 60 -4.62 -20.51 15.54
CA LEU A 60 -4.37 -21.92 15.24
C LEU A 60 -5.62 -22.81 15.36
N GLN A 61 -6.58 -22.39 16.20
CA GLN A 61 -7.87 -23.07 16.40
C GLN A 61 -9.00 -22.46 15.56
N SER A 62 -8.70 -21.47 14.72
CA SER A 62 -9.71 -20.81 13.91
C SER A 62 -10.33 -21.82 12.94
N ARG A 63 -11.51 -21.48 12.40
CA ARG A 63 -12.20 -22.37 11.44
C ARG A 63 -11.42 -22.51 10.13
N ASN A 64 -10.40 -21.69 9.92
CA ASN A 64 -9.58 -21.67 8.74
C ASN A 64 -8.73 -22.93 8.74
N ARG A 65 -8.93 -23.76 7.72
CA ARG A 65 -8.35 -25.11 7.68
C ARG A 65 -6.87 -25.11 7.26
N SER A 66 -6.17 -24.00 7.45
CA SER A 66 -4.77 -23.84 7.05
C SER A 66 -3.80 -24.62 7.96
N PHE A 67 -4.18 -24.81 9.23
CA PHE A 67 -3.33 -25.45 10.22
C PHE A 67 -3.79 -26.89 10.52
N LEU A 68 -2.82 -27.78 10.72
CA LEU A 68 -3.04 -29.13 11.21
C LEU A 68 -2.32 -29.27 12.56
N LYS A 69 -3.07 -29.69 13.58
CA LYS A 69 -2.51 -30.07 14.87
C LYS A 69 -2.15 -31.55 14.85
N LEU A 70 -0.88 -31.84 15.10
CA LEU A 70 -0.32 -33.19 15.19
C LEU A 70 -0.56 -33.79 16.59
N GLU A 71 -0.28 -35.09 16.73
CA GLU A 71 -0.46 -35.83 18.00
C GLU A 71 0.45 -35.34 19.13
N ASP A 72 1.60 -34.75 18.79
CA ASP A 72 2.61 -34.23 19.72
C ASP A 72 2.38 -32.75 20.09
N GLU A 73 1.18 -32.22 19.85
CA GLU A 73 0.81 -30.82 20.10
C GLU A 73 1.59 -29.79 19.26
N ARG A 74 2.22 -30.23 18.17
CA ARG A 74 2.83 -29.35 17.17
C ARG A 74 1.86 -29.05 16.03
N TYR A 75 2.15 -27.98 15.31
CA TYR A 75 1.34 -27.47 14.23
C TYR A 75 2.14 -27.46 12.94
N GLU A 76 1.51 -27.89 11.85
CA GLU A 76 2.04 -27.78 10.50
C GLU A 76 1.00 -27.14 9.57
N LEU A 77 1.45 -26.65 8.42
CA LEU A 77 0.54 -26.26 7.35
C LEU A 77 -0.10 -27.51 6.74
N ARG A 78 -1.40 -27.44 6.46
CA ARG A 78 -2.01 -28.48 5.63
C ARG A 78 -1.39 -28.51 4.26
N ASN A 79 -1.49 -29.65 3.59
CA ASN A 79 -1.26 -29.68 2.15
C ASN A 79 -2.35 -28.86 1.46
N ALA A 80 -1.95 -28.02 0.50
CA ALA A 80 -2.91 -27.33 -0.35
C ALA A 80 -3.83 -28.37 -0.98
N ALA A 81 -5.14 -28.16 -0.87
CA ALA A 81 -6.08 -28.99 -1.60
C ALA A 81 -5.84 -28.75 -3.10
N GLU A 82 -5.90 -29.82 -3.90
CA GLU A 82 -5.92 -29.72 -5.36
C GLU A 82 -7.24 -29.07 -5.81
N ASP A 83 -7.39 -27.78 -5.56
CA ASP A 83 -8.49 -26.94 -6.04
C ASP A 83 -8.03 -26.13 -7.24
N GLU A 84 -8.67 -26.36 -8.37
CA GLU A 84 -8.42 -25.67 -9.64
C GLU A 84 -8.52 -24.13 -9.48
N LEU A 85 -9.41 -23.63 -8.62
CA LEU A 85 -9.55 -22.19 -8.40
C LEU A 85 -8.39 -21.63 -7.56
N GLY A 86 -7.96 -22.38 -6.54
CA GLY A 86 -6.79 -22.03 -5.74
C GLY A 86 -5.52 -22.00 -6.60
N GLU A 87 -5.37 -22.96 -7.51
CA GLU A 87 -4.24 -22.98 -8.46
C GLU A 87 -4.23 -21.76 -9.39
N ARG A 88 -5.37 -21.40 -9.98
CA ARG A 88 -5.45 -20.19 -10.80
C ARG A 88 -5.19 -18.91 -10.01
N ALA A 89 -5.64 -18.83 -8.76
CA ALA A 89 -5.35 -17.69 -7.90
C ALA A 89 -3.85 -17.60 -7.56
N TYR A 90 -3.21 -18.75 -7.36
CA TYR A 90 -1.78 -18.86 -7.11
C TYR A 90 -0.96 -18.38 -8.32
N GLU A 91 -1.28 -18.90 -9.52
CA GLU A 91 -0.61 -18.48 -10.76
C GLU A 91 -0.85 -17.00 -11.06
N PHE A 92 -2.07 -16.48 -10.82
CA PHE A 92 -2.34 -15.05 -10.97
C PHE A 92 -1.46 -14.16 -10.07
N LEU A 93 -1.29 -14.52 -8.79
CA LEU A 93 -0.39 -13.77 -7.90
C LEU A 93 1.06 -13.87 -8.37
N LYS A 94 1.47 -15.06 -8.82
CA LYS A 94 2.82 -15.29 -9.34
C LYS A 94 3.11 -14.46 -10.59
N GLU A 95 2.15 -14.36 -11.50
CA GLU A 95 2.21 -13.52 -12.70
C GLU A 95 2.17 -12.02 -12.35
N SER A 96 1.37 -11.62 -11.36
CA SER A 96 1.27 -10.21 -10.96
C SER A 96 2.53 -9.71 -10.26
N GLY A 97 3.27 -10.60 -9.59
CA GLY A 97 4.48 -10.27 -8.84
C GLY A 97 4.25 -9.29 -7.69
N ARG A 98 3.00 -9.14 -7.23
CA ARG A 98 2.63 -8.23 -6.14
C ARG A 98 1.40 -8.70 -5.35
N PRO A 99 1.24 -8.29 -4.09
CA PRO A 99 0.04 -8.55 -3.32
C PRO A 99 -1.19 -7.95 -4.00
N GLU A 100 -2.29 -8.70 -4.01
CA GLU A 100 -3.53 -8.28 -4.67
C GLU A 100 -4.73 -8.39 -3.72
N LYS A 101 -5.71 -7.50 -3.90
CA LYS A 101 -6.96 -7.55 -3.13
C LYS A 101 -7.78 -8.76 -3.56
N GLN A 102 -8.57 -9.33 -2.64
CA GLN A 102 -9.47 -10.45 -2.96
C GLN A 102 -10.40 -10.14 -4.15
N GLY A 103 -10.88 -8.90 -4.27
CA GLY A 103 -11.72 -8.48 -5.39
C GLY A 103 -11.03 -8.59 -6.75
N GLU A 104 -9.73 -8.29 -6.83
CA GLU A 104 -8.94 -8.39 -8.05
C GLU A 104 -8.66 -9.85 -8.42
N ILE A 105 -8.30 -10.67 -7.43
CA ILE A 105 -8.14 -12.12 -7.60
C ILE A 105 -9.45 -12.73 -8.13
N LEU A 106 -10.59 -12.41 -7.51
CA LEU A 106 -11.90 -12.90 -7.95
C LEU A 106 -12.28 -12.40 -9.35
N ARG A 107 -11.92 -11.16 -9.71
CA ARG A 107 -12.15 -10.62 -11.05
C ARG A 107 -11.33 -11.37 -12.10
N HIS A 108 -10.06 -11.65 -11.83
CA HIS A 108 -9.22 -12.47 -12.70
C HIS A 108 -9.76 -13.90 -12.84
N LEU A 109 -10.18 -14.53 -11.73
CA LEU A 109 -10.82 -15.85 -11.76
C LEU A 109 -12.13 -15.84 -12.56
N GLN A 110 -12.95 -14.79 -12.45
CA GLN A 110 -14.17 -14.64 -13.24
C GLN A 110 -13.86 -14.57 -14.73
N GLN A 111 -12.86 -13.78 -15.13
CA GLN A 111 -12.45 -13.62 -16.53
C GLN A 111 -11.88 -14.92 -17.11
N SER A 112 -11.02 -15.62 -16.37
CA SER A 112 -10.36 -16.85 -16.84
C SER A 112 -11.27 -18.08 -16.82
N THR A 113 -12.28 -18.13 -15.94
CA THR A 113 -13.14 -19.32 -15.78
C THR A 113 -14.57 -19.15 -16.31
N GLY A 114 -15.02 -17.91 -16.55
CA GLY A 114 -16.40 -17.60 -16.92
C GLY A 114 -17.43 -17.82 -15.79
N ARG A 115 -16.99 -18.10 -14.55
CA ARG A 115 -17.88 -18.34 -13.41
C ARG A 115 -18.41 -17.03 -12.82
N ASN A 116 -19.61 -17.09 -12.25
CA ASN A 116 -20.20 -15.93 -11.56
C ASN A 116 -19.41 -15.59 -10.29
N ARG A 117 -19.18 -14.30 -10.02
CA ARG A 117 -18.56 -13.77 -8.81
C ARG A 117 -19.16 -14.34 -7.52
N GLY A 118 -20.49 -14.49 -7.44
CA GLY A 118 -21.14 -15.06 -6.25
C GLY A 118 -20.77 -16.52 -5.99
N GLU A 119 -20.60 -17.32 -7.05
CA GLU A 119 -20.11 -18.69 -6.94
C GLU A 119 -18.66 -18.72 -6.49
N LEU A 120 -17.82 -17.88 -7.09
CA LEU A 120 -16.40 -17.76 -6.74
C LEU A 120 -16.22 -17.35 -5.27
N MET A 121 -16.97 -16.37 -4.76
CA MET A 121 -16.92 -15.98 -3.35
C MET A 121 -17.28 -17.12 -2.38
N SER A 122 -18.12 -18.06 -2.80
CA SER A 122 -18.51 -19.21 -1.97
C SER A 122 -17.53 -20.38 -2.04
N ARG A 123 -16.72 -20.45 -3.10
CA ARG A 123 -15.81 -21.59 -3.36
C ARG A 123 -14.35 -21.26 -3.08
N VAL A 124 -13.93 -20.02 -3.35
CA VAL A 124 -12.55 -19.57 -3.19
C VAL A 124 -12.34 -19.10 -1.76
N ASP A 125 -11.72 -19.95 -0.95
CA ASP A 125 -11.34 -19.65 0.43
C ASP A 125 -9.81 -19.51 0.54
N LEU A 126 -9.30 -18.32 0.22
CA LEU A 126 -7.87 -18.00 0.30
C LEU A 126 -7.35 -18.02 1.75
N ASP A 127 -8.21 -17.74 2.74
CA ASP A 127 -7.84 -17.76 4.15
C ASP A 127 -7.58 -19.20 4.64
N SER A 128 -8.27 -20.20 4.08
CA SER A 128 -8.03 -21.62 4.35
C SER A 128 -6.91 -22.26 3.52
N ASP A 129 -6.47 -21.64 2.41
CA ASP A 129 -5.38 -22.18 1.60
C ASP A 129 -4.01 -21.76 2.21
N PRO A 130 -3.14 -22.73 2.54
CA PRO A 130 -1.85 -22.49 3.21
C PRO A 130 -0.82 -21.75 2.33
N ARG A 131 -1.05 -21.66 1.01
CA ARG A 131 -0.17 -20.93 0.08
C ARG A 131 -0.36 -19.42 0.13
N PHE A 132 -1.49 -18.95 0.65
CA PHE A 132 -1.83 -17.53 0.68
C PHE A 132 -1.73 -16.97 2.10
N ALA A 133 -1.06 -15.85 2.25
CA ALA A 133 -1.03 -15.05 3.46
C ALA A 133 -1.75 -13.73 3.21
N ARG A 134 -2.56 -13.31 4.18
CA ARG A 134 -3.29 -12.04 4.14
C ARG A 134 -2.57 -10.97 4.96
N LEU A 135 -2.46 -9.77 4.42
CA LEU A 135 -1.98 -8.57 5.11
C LEU A 135 -3.09 -7.95 5.98
N GLU A 136 -2.72 -7.13 6.96
CA GLU A 136 -3.67 -6.35 7.78
C GLU A 136 -4.51 -5.40 6.92
N SER A 137 -3.93 -4.88 5.84
CA SER A 137 -4.60 -4.03 4.84
C SER A 137 -5.60 -4.79 3.95
N GLY A 138 -5.56 -6.14 3.96
CA GLY A 138 -6.53 -7.01 3.30
C GLY A 138 -6.09 -7.58 1.95
N GLU A 139 -4.92 -7.23 1.44
CA GLU A 139 -4.30 -7.87 0.28
C GLU A 139 -3.78 -9.27 0.63
N TYR A 140 -3.73 -10.13 -0.39
CA TYR A 140 -3.19 -11.49 -0.31
C TYR A 140 -1.87 -11.56 -1.08
N LEU A 141 -0.94 -12.34 -0.55
CA LEU A 141 0.34 -12.66 -1.17
C LEU A 141 0.67 -14.15 -0.98
N LEU A 142 1.70 -14.63 -1.66
CA LEU A 142 2.15 -16.01 -1.52
C LEU A 142 3.05 -16.18 -0.28
N THR A 143 2.84 -17.25 0.49
CA THR A 143 3.59 -17.53 1.73
C THR A 143 5.06 -17.84 1.48
N GLU A 144 5.42 -18.20 0.25
CA GLU A 144 6.79 -18.46 -0.18
C GLU A 144 7.52 -17.22 -0.72
N TRP A 145 6.82 -16.09 -0.85
CA TRP A 145 7.49 -14.86 -1.27
C TRP A 145 8.35 -14.31 -0.14
N ASP A 146 9.62 -14.08 -0.48
CA ASP A 146 10.53 -13.35 0.38
C ASP A 146 10.48 -11.86 0.07
N LEU A 147 10.11 -11.09 1.09
CA LEU A 147 10.03 -9.64 0.99
C LEU A 147 11.40 -9.05 1.22
N ILE A 148 11.89 -8.26 0.26
CA ILE A 148 13.26 -7.72 0.24
C ILE A 148 13.32 -6.23 0.57
N HIS A 149 12.28 -5.66 1.17
CA HIS A 149 12.21 -4.24 1.53
C HIS A 149 13.35 -3.78 2.43
N ASP A 150 13.76 -4.62 3.39
CA ASP A 150 14.87 -4.30 4.28
C ASP A 150 16.19 -4.24 3.50
N ALA A 151 16.45 -5.24 2.64
CA ALA A 151 17.65 -5.25 1.80
C ALA A 151 17.69 -4.05 0.83
N VAL A 152 16.55 -3.68 0.25
CA VAL A 152 16.46 -2.49 -0.62
C VAL A 152 16.66 -1.20 0.18
N ALA A 153 16.06 -1.07 1.36
CA ALA A 153 16.22 0.11 2.21
C ALA A 153 17.68 0.27 2.66
N GLU A 154 18.32 -0.82 3.10
CA GLU A 154 19.73 -0.85 3.49
C GLU A 154 20.63 -0.44 2.32
N LEU A 155 20.39 -1.01 1.13
CA LEU A 155 21.12 -0.66 -0.08
C LEU A 155 20.99 0.82 -0.44
N MET A 156 19.77 1.38 -0.43
CA MET A 156 19.55 2.80 -0.75
C MET A 156 20.24 3.73 0.24
N VAL A 157 20.25 3.36 1.53
CA VAL A 157 20.97 4.09 2.58
C VAL A 157 22.48 3.99 2.38
N GLU A 158 23.01 2.81 2.06
CA GLU A 158 24.43 2.60 1.79
C GLU A 158 24.91 3.39 0.56
N LEU A 159 24.11 3.41 -0.51
CA LEU A 159 24.41 4.18 -1.71
C LEU A 159 24.19 5.69 -1.54
N GLY A 160 23.59 6.14 -0.43
CA GLY A 160 23.15 7.53 -0.25
C GLY A 160 22.15 7.99 -1.31
N SER A 161 21.51 7.05 -2.01
CA SER A 161 20.61 7.33 -3.13
C SER A 161 19.19 7.41 -2.62
N ARG A 162 18.65 8.63 -2.55
CA ARG A 162 17.27 8.84 -2.11
C ARG A 162 16.26 8.37 -3.13
N ARG A 163 16.58 8.39 -4.42
CA ARG A 163 15.70 7.99 -5.52
C ARG A 163 16.40 7.00 -6.43
N ALA A 164 15.67 5.98 -6.87
CA ALA A 164 16.14 5.01 -7.85
C ALA A 164 14.95 4.42 -8.63
N GLN A 165 15.20 3.88 -9.83
CA GLN A 165 14.18 3.11 -10.52
C GLN A 165 13.97 1.77 -9.82
N ARG A 166 12.72 1.31 -9.78
CA ARG A 166 12.34 0.04 -9.16
C ARG A 166 13.10 -1.15 -9.76
N THR A 167 13.25 -1.18 -11.09
CA THR A 167 13.97 -2.24 -11.81
C THR A 167 15.44 -2.30 -11.37
N ASP A 168 16.10 -1.15 -11.31
CA ASP A 168 17.52 -1.06 -10.95
C ASP A 168 17.74 -1.54 -9.51
N LEU A 169 16.83 -1.19 -8.58
CA LEU A 169 16.91 -1.67 -7.20
C LEU A 169 16.79 -3.19 -7.11
N LEU A 170 15.89 -3.79 -7.88
CA LEU A 170 15.71 -5.25 -7.93
C LEU A 170 16.94 -5.95 -8.49
N GLU A 171 17.52 -5.41 -9.57
CA GLU A 171 18.75 -5.92 -10.18
C GLU A 171 19.95 -5.80 -9.23
N LEU A 172 20.05 -4.72 -8.46
CA LEU A 172 21.16 -4.50 -7.53
C LEU A 172 21.10 -5.45 -6.32
N VAL A 173 19.91 -5.67 -5.76
CA VAL A 173 19.76 -6.56 -4.60
C VAL A 173 20.01 -8.03 -4.98
N ASN A 174 19.86 -8.40 -6.26
CA ASN A 174 20.11 -9.77 -6.77
C ASN A 174 19.41 -10.87 -5.93
N ALA A 175 18.26 -10.56 -5.34
CA ALA A 175 17.50 -11.49 -4.54
C ALA A 175 16.23 -11.90 -5.27
N ASP A 176 15.88 -13.19 -5.19
CA ASP A 176 14.64 -13.77 -5.69
C ASP A 176 13.45 -13.39 -4.78
N GLY A 177 13.26 -12.09 -4.58
CA GLY A 177 12.30 -11.53 -3.65
C GLY A 177 11.30 -10.58 -4.29
N ILE A 178 10.21 -10.34 -3.57
CA ILE A 178 9.17 -9.42 -3.96
C ILE A 178 9.41 -8.08 -3.28
N PHE A 179 9.54 -7.03 -4.09
CA PHE A 179 9.62 -5.65 -3.64
C PHE A 179 8.33 -4.92 -3.99
N CYS A 180 7.55 -4.57 -2.97
CA CYS A 180 6.31 -3.78 -3.08
C CYS A 180 6.43 -2.52 -2.23
N PRO A 181 7.14 -1.49 -2.69
CA PRO A 181 7.40 -0.28 -1.90
C PRO A 181 6.12 0.46 -1.47
N GLU A 182 5.01 0.28 -2.18
CA GLU A 182 3.72 0.92 -1.90
C GLU A 182 3.12 0.50 -0.55
N LEU A 183 3.57 -0.63 -0.02
CA LEU A 183 3.05 -1.24 1.22
C LEU A 183 3.98 -1.01 2.42
N ASP A 184 5.10 -0.31 2.21
CA ASP A 184 6.08 0.00 3.24
C ASP A 184 6.26 1.52 3.37
N PRO A 185 5.96 2.10 4.54
CA PRO A 185 5.98 3.56 4.73
C PRO A 185 7.37 4.19 4.62
N ARG A 186 8.45 3.40 4.56
CA ARG A 186 9.80 3.90 4.30
C ARG A 186 9.99 4.36 2.86
N PHE A 187 9.11 3.94 1.96
CA PHE A 187 9.20 4.25 0.56
C PHE A 187 8.02 5.11 0.11
N ALA A 188 8.30 6.11 -0.72
CA ALA A 188 7.30 6.81 -1.51
C ALA A 188 7.49 6.41 -2.97
N VAL A 189 6.39 6.18 -3.69
CA VAL A 189 6.42 5.69 -5.08
C VAL A 189 5.80 6.73 -6.00
N ALA A 190 6.52 7.09 -7.06
CA ALA A 190 6.06 8.00 -8.11
C ALA A 190 6.30 7.35 -9.49
N GLY A 191 5.33 6.56 -9.95
CA GLY A 191 5.50 5.71 -11.14
C GLY A 191 6.51 4.60 -10.86
N GLU A 192 7.56 4.51 -11.69
CA GLU A 192 8.65 3.54 -11.52
C GLU A 192 9.77 4.03 -10.59
N ILE A 193 9.68 5.28 -10.13
CA ILE A 193 10.69 5.85 -9.23
C ILE A 193 10.28 5.58 -7.79
N VAL A 194 11.21 5.00 -7.04
CA VAL A 194 11.09 4.73 -5.61
C VAL A 194 11.96 5.71 -4.85
N GLU A 195 11.36 6.40 -3.89
CA GLU A 195 12.03 7.33 -3.00
C GLU A 195 12.14 6.73 -1.59
N CYS A 196 13.35 6.57 -1.07
CA CYS A 196 13.58 6.08 0.30
C CYS A 196 13.61 7.25 1.28
N LEU A 197 12.61 7.30 2.17
CA LEU A 197 12.42 8.36 3.16
C LEU A 197 13.40 8.28 4.35
N LEU A 198 14.19 7.20 4.44
CA LEU A 198 15.24 7.06 5.45
C LEU A 198 16.52 7.81 5.10
N VAL A 199 16.72 8.16 3.83
CA VAL A 199 17.91 8.90 3.38
C VAL A 199 17.65 10.39 3.56
N GLU A 200 18.41 11.02 4.47
CA GLU A 200 18.29 12.46 4.70
C GLU A 200 18.60 13.27 3.43
N PRO A 201 17.83 14.35 3.13
CA PRO A 201 18.02 15.15 1.92
C PRO A 201 19.43 15.71 1.76
N GLU A 202 20.09 16.07 2.87
CA GLU A 202 21.45 16.64 2.84
C GLU A 202 22.50 15.60 2.43
N ALA A 203 22.32 14.33 2.82
CA ALA A 203 23.19 13.24 2.42
C ALA A 203 23.02 12.92 0.92
N ALA A 204 21.79 12.93 0.42
CA ALA A 204 21.47 12.67 -0.98
C ALA A 204 22.05 13.74 -1.93
N ALA A 205 21.94 15.02 -1.58
CA ALA A 205 22.47 16.12 -2.39
C ALA A 205 24.00 16.03 -2.58
N THR A 206 24.72 15.51 -1.59
CA THR A 206 26.18 15.34 -1.68
C THR A 206 26.56 14.17 -2.61
N ALA A 207 25.78 13.09 -2.62
CA ALA A 207 26.01 11.94 -3.48
C ALA A 207 25.70 12.23 -4.96
N GLU A 208 24.61 12.97 -5.24
CA GLU A 208 24.25 13.37 -6.61
C GLU A 208 25.33 14.28 -7.23
N LEU A 209 25.86 15.24 -6.46
CA LEU A 209 26.95 16.13 -6.90
C LEU A 209 28.27 15.40 -7.22
N LEU A 210 28.56 14.29 -6.52
CA LEU A 210 29.76 13.48 -6.77
C LEU A 210 29.63 12.60 -8.02
N THR A 211 28.40 12.19 -8.36
CA THR A 211 28.12 11.33 -9.52
C THR A 211 28.15 12.13 -10.82
N GLU A 212 27.72 13.40 -10.78
CA GLU A 212 27.80 14.32 -11.93
C GLU A 212 29.23 14.84 -12.19
N ALA A 213 30.12 14.78 -11.20
CA ALA A 213 31.52 15.20 -11.32
C ALA A 213 32.47 14.11 -11.88
N ALA A 214 31.97 12.90 -12.18
CA ALA A 214 32.76 11.89 -12.85
C ALA A 214 33.05 12.35 -14.30
N PRO A 215 34.31 12.55 -14.70
CA PRO A 215 34.65 13.09 -16.00
C PRO A 215 34.14 12.17 -17.10
N ALA A 216 33.28 12.71 -17.96
CA ALA A 216 32.85 12.09 -19.20
C ALA A 216 34.07 11.48 -19.90
N GLN A 217 34.14 10.15 -19.94
CA GLN A 217 35.10 9.48 -20.78
C GLN A 217 34.81 9.90 -22.23
N PRO A 218 35.83 10.24 -23.03
CA PRO A 218 35.64 10.66 -24.40
C PRO A 218 34.96 9.52 -25.17
N GLU A 219 33.76 9.82 -25.67
CA GLU A 219 33.00 9.01 -26.61
C GLU A 219 33.92 8.58 -27.75
N ALA A 220 34.20 7.28 -27.83
CA ALA A 220 34.79 6.69 -29.01
C ALA A 220 33.72 6.71 -30.11
N GLU A 221 34.03 7.42 -31.19
CA GLU A 221 33.22 7.54 -32.40
C GLU A 221 32.74 6.16 -32.88
N PRO A 222 31.43 5.97 -33.12
CA PRO A 222 30.95 4.76 -33.78
C PRO A 222 31.29 4.82 -35.27
N GLU A 223 32.20 3.93 -35.70
CA GLU A 223 32.42 3.63 -37.10
C GLU A 223 31.11 3.17 -37.75
N THR A 224 30.71 3.92 -38.77
CA THR A 224 29.58 3.64 -39.64
C THR A 224 29.93 2.49 -40.58
N GLN A 225 29.18 1.39 -40.52
CA GLN A 225 29.10 0.41 -41.61
C GLN A 225 27.66 0.37 -42.15
N PRO A 226 27.47 0.46 -43.48
CA PRO A 226 26.19 0.17 -44.10
C PRO A 226 26.09 -1.34 -44.35
N LEU A 227 25.01 -1.98 -43.90
CA LEU A 227 24.63 -3.27 -44.42
C LEU A 227 23.15 -3.28 -44.76
N ASP A 228 22.91 -3.23 -46.06
CA ASP A 228 21.65 -3.55 -46.72
C ASP A 228 21.19 -4.95 -46.31
N THR A 229 19.95 -5.11 -45.86
CA THR A 229 19.20 -6.35 -46.04
C THR A 229 17.70 -6.03 -46.07
N GLU A 230 17.19 -5.89 -47.29
CA GLU A 230 15.79 -6.11 -47.62
C GLU A 230 15.42 -7.56 -47.33
N LEU A 231 14.30 -7.82 -46.64
CA LEU A 231 13.53 -9.03 -46.89
C LEU A 231 12.07 -8.87 -46.45
N ASP A 232 11.21 -8.97 -47.46
CA ASP A 232 9.77 -9.15 -47.43
C ASP A 232 9.31 -10.14 -46.36
N THR A 233 8.24 -9.79 -45.63
CA THR A 233 7.19 -10.77 -45.35
C THR A 233 5.84 -10.06 -45.21
N GLU A 234 5.06 -10.15 -46.28
CA GLU A 234 3.63 -9.89 -46.31
C GLU A 234 2.91 -10.98 -45.48
N HIS A 235 2.08 -10.59 -44.51
CA HIS A 235 0.98 -11.45 -44.07
C HIS A 235 -0.26 -10.63 -43.73
N GLU A 236 -1.16 -10.61 -44.71
CA GLU A 236 -2.60 -10.42 -44.54
C GLU A 236 -3.15 -11.42 -43.52
N THR A 237 -3.88 -10.93 -42.53
CA THR A 237 -5.05 -11.65 -42.03
C THR A 237 -6.17 -10.65 -41.79
N ASP A 238 -7.13 -10.68 -42.72
CA ASP A 238 -8.53 -10.31 -42.52
C ASP A 238 -9.08 -10.94 -41.23
N HIS A 239 -9.68 -10.14 -40.36
CA HIS A 239 -10.83 -10.63 -39.60
C HIS A 239 -11.85 -9.52 -39.38
N VAL A 240 -12.91 -9.63 -40.17
CA VAL A 240 -14.22 -8.99 -40.00
C VAL A 240 -14.87 -9.50 -38.71
N THR A 241 -15.29 -8.59 -37.84
CA THR A 241 -16.47 -8.82 -36.99
C THR A 241 -17.15 -7.48 -36.69
N GLU A 242 -18.12 -7.14 -37.54
CA GLU A 242 -19.25 -6.30 -37.16
C GLU A 242 -20.21 -7.16 -36.33
N HIS A 243 -20.46 -6.80 -35.08
CA HIS A 243 -21.81 -6.91 -34.53
C HIS A 243 -22.01 -5.89 -33.41
N GLU A 244 -22.76 -4.85 -33.76
CA GLU A 244 -23.45 -3.96 -32.85
C GLU A 244 -24.32 -4.78 -31.89
N THR A 245 -24.19 -4.49 -30.59
CA THR A 245 -25.32 -4.45 -29.68
C THR A 245 -25.11 -3.28 -28.73
N ASP A 246 -25.73 -2.16 -29.10
CA ASP A 246 -26.06 -1.06 -28.20
C ASP A 246 -26.87 -1.58 -27.00
N LEU A 247 -26.29 -1.45 -25.82
CA LEU A 247 -27.02 -1.43 -24.55
C LEU A 247 -26.49 -0.25 -23.75
N GLU A 248 -27.21 0.85 -23.88
CA GLU A 248 -27.13 2.06 -23.05
C GLU A 248 -27.02 1.65 -21.58
N THR A 249 -25.90 1.99 -20.93
CA THR A 249 -25.82 1.98 -19.47
C THR A 249 -25.38 3.37 -19.01
N GLU A 250 -26.37 4.16 -18.62
CA GLU A 250 -26.23 5.43 -17.92
C GLU A 250 -25.62 5.19 -16.52
N GLU A 251 -24.29 5.21 -16.39
CA GLU A 251 -23.62 5.46 -15.11
C GLU A 251 -22.37 6.31 -15.35
N SER A 252 -22.59 7.57 -15.71
CA SER A 252 -21.57 8.61 -15.67
C SER A 252 -22.20 9.87 -15.09
N SER A 253 -22.10 10.04 -13.77
CA SER A 253 -22.14 11.33 -13.09
C SER A 253 -22.16 11.12 -11.58
N MET A 254 -20.98 11.09 -10.94
CA MET A 254 -20.80 11.63 -9.58
C MET A 254 -19.31 11.64 -9.22
N ASN A 255 -18.56 12.51 -9.91
CA ASN A 255 -17.29 13.06 -9.44
C ASN A 255 -17.32 14.56 -9.76
N ALA A 256 -18.18 15.28 -9.05
CA ALA A 256 -18.24 16.72 -9.12
C ALA A 256 -18.67 17.24 -7.75
N LEU A 257 -17.76 17.19 -6.79
CA LEU A 257 -17.67 18.17 -5.70
C LEU A 257 -16.30 18.06 -5.00
N GLU A 258 -15.22 18.06 -5.79
CA GLU A 258 -13.99 18.71 -5.34
C GLU A 258 -14.24 20.21 -5.47
N THR A 259 -14.80 20.82 -4.43
CA THR A 259 -14.76 22.26 -4.29
C THR A 259 -13.30 22.61 -4.04
N THR A 260 -12.58 22.87 -5.13
CA THR A 260 -11.33 23.60 -5.18
C THR A 260 -11.52 24.86 -4.35
N VAL A 261 -10.99 24.87 -3.14
CA VAL A 261 -10.65 26.11 -2.46
C VAL A 261 -9.41 26.61 -3.18
N GLU A 262 -9.61 27.22 -4.35
CA GLU A 262 -8.62 28.09 -4.99
C GLU A 262 -8.41 29.28 -4.06
N THR A 263 -7.55 29.09 -3.07
CA THR A 263 -6.88 30.22 -2.43
C THR A 263 -5.78 30.61 -3.39
N THR A 264 -6.11 31.52 -4.31
CA THR A 264 -5.15 32.21 -5.17
C THR A 264 -4.22 33.01 -4.26
N VAL A 265 -3.13 32.36 -3.82
CA VAL A 265 -1.96 33.07 -3.31
C VAL A 265 -1.28 33.61 -4.55
N GLU A 266 -1.66 34.83 -4.94
CA GLU A 266 -0.93 35.62 -5.92
C GLU A 266 0.51 35.78 -5.41
N THR A 267 1.37 34.85 -5.81
CA THR A 267 2.81 34.95 -5.66
C THR A 267 3.28 35.91 -6.74
N THR A 268 3.17 37.19 -6.42
CA THR A 268 3.87 38.26 -7.13
C THR A 268 5.37 38.02 -6.94
N THR A 269 5.98 37.36 -7.92
CA THR A 269 7.43 37.29 -8.11
C THR A 269 7.93 38.68 -8.47
N ASP A 270 8.09 39.53 -7.46
CA ASP A 270 8.88 40.75 -7.55
C ASP A 270 10.14 40.51 -6.70
N GLU A 271 11.29 40.41 -7.38
CA GLU A 271 12.61 40.10 -6.84
C GLU A 271 13.15 41.24 -5.96
N THR A 272 12.48 41.59 -4.87
CA THR A 272 13.06 42.36 -3.76
C THR A 272 12.21 42.25 -2.49
N GLN A 273 11.76 41.04 -2.10
CA GLN A 273 11.03 40.92 -0.82
C GLN A 273 12.00 40.92 0.37
N PRO A 274 11.81 41.81 1.37
CA PRO A 274 12.57 41.77 2.61
C PRO A 274 12.25 40.46 3.34
N ALA A 275 13.27 39.81 3.91
CA ALA A 275 13.13 38.59 4.68
C ALA A 275 11.98 38.74 5.69
N VAL A 276 10.89 38.00 5.48
CA VAL A 276 9.75 37.98 6.40
C VAL A 276 10.26 37.38 7.71
N PRO A 277 10.16 38.09 8.84
CA PRO A 277 10.56 37.55 10.14
C PRO A 277 9.79 36.26 10.42
N THR A 278 10.50 35.23 10.88
CA THR A 278 9.95 33.90 11.17
C THR A 278 8.69 33.97 12.04
N ASP A 279 8.65 34.90 13.00
CA ASP A 279 7.50 35.10 13.90
C ASP A 279 6.21 35.44 13.14
N LYS A 280 6.30 36.25 12.08
CA LYS A 280 5.13 36.59 11.25
C LYS A 280 4.64 35.40 10.43
N LEU A 281 5.54 34.49 10.07
CA LEU A 281 5.19 33.29 9.32
C LEU A 281 4.43 32.30 10.21
N VAL A 282 4.85 32.17 11.48
CA VAL A 282 4.16 31.35 12.49
C VAL A 282 2.75 31.88 12.74
N ASP A 283 2.57 33.20 12.87
CA ASP A 283 1.25 33.82 13.04
C ASP A 283 0.30 33.52 11.86
N VAL A 284 0.81 33.61 10.63
CA VAL A 284 0.03 33.31 9.41
C VAL A 284 -0.39 31.85 9.37
N VAL A 285 0.53 30.92 9.69
CA VAL A 285 0.21 29.48 9.74
C VAL A 285 -0.82 29.19 10.83
N LEU A 286 -0.68 29.77 12.03
CA LEU A 286 -1.65 29.62 13.10
C LEU A 286 -3.04 30.16 12.73
N GLN A 287 -3.08 31.30 12.02
CA GLN A 287 -4.34 31.86 11.53
C GLN A 287 -5.00 30.94 10.49
N GLN A 288 -4.23 30.40 9.55
CA GLN A 288 -4.74 29.45 8.54
C GLN A 288 -5.26 28.16 9.18
N LEU A 289 -4.52 27.59 10.14
CA LEU A 289 -4.96 26.40 10.88
C LEU A 289 -6.23 26.69 11.68
N THR A 290 -6.31 27.83 12.35
CA THR A 290 -7.52 28.23 13.09
C THR A 290 -8.72 28.33 12.14
N GLN A 291 -8.55 28.96 10.98
CA GLN A 291 -9.61 29.09 9.98
C GLN A 291 -10.03 27.72 9.41
N ALA A 292 -9.09 26.82 9.17
CA ALA A 292 -9.39 25.46 8.72
C ALA A 292 -10.18 24.66 9.78
N ALA A 293 -9.82 24.77 11.07
CA ALA A 293 -10.57 24.15 12.16
C ALA A 293 -12.02 24.68 12.23
N GLU A 294 -12.21 25.99 12.07
CA GLU A 294 -13.53 26.62 12.06
C GLU A 294 -14.38 26.14 10.87
N GLN A 295 -13.79 26.03 9.68
CA GLN A 295 -14.48 25.51 8.50
C GLN A 295 -14.90 24.04 8.67
N LEU A 296 -14.01 23.19 9.19
CA LEU A 296 -14.32 21.79 9.47
C LEU A 296 -15.44 21.67 10.52
N THR A 297 -15.41 22.52 11.56
CA THR A 297 -16.44 22.57 12.59
C THR A 297 -17.79 23.00 12.02
N SER A 298 -17.81 24.03 11.16
CA SER A 298 -19.03 24.47 10.47
C SER A 298 -19.60 23.36 9.60
N ARG A 299 -18.75 22.71 8.79
CA ARG A 299 -19.16 21.57 7.95
C ARG A 299 -19.76 20.44 8.77
N ASN A 300 -19.16 20.11 9.92
CA ASN A 300 -19.66 19.07 10.83
C ASN A 300 -21.06 19.40 11.39
N GLN A 301 -21.39 20.69 11.57
CA GLN A 301 -22.71 21.15 12.03
C GLN A 301 -23.77 21.12 10.91
N GLU A 302 -23.37 21.21 9.64
CA GLU A 302 -24.27 21.16 8.49
C GLU A 302 -24.68 19.73 8.10
N LEU A 303 -23.79 18.75 8.28
CA LEU A 303 -24.01 17.34 7.91
C LEU A 303 -25.33 16.72 8.43
N PRO A 304 -25.79 16.98 9.67
CA PRO A 304 -27.09 16.49 10.12
C PRO A 304 -28.28 16.93 9.25
N ASN A 305 -28.23 18.14 8.68
CA ASN A 305 -29.30 18.65 7.81
C ASN A 305 -29.30 17.94 6.45
N GLU A 306 -28.13 17.62 5.92
CA GLU A 306 -27.99 16.82 4.69
C GLU A 306 -28.42 15.36 4.90
N VAL A 307 -28.16 14.80 6.08
CA VAL A 307 -28.64 13.47 6.43
C VAL A 307 -30.17 13.45 6.47
N LEU A 308 -30.81 14.51 6.97
CA LEU A 308 -32.27 14.64 6.93
C LEU A 308 -32.79 14.78 5.49
N SER A 309 -32.07 15.48 4.61
CA SER A 309 -32.48 15.58 3.20
C SER A 309 -32.38 14.23 2.48
N LEU A 310 -31.29 13.48 2.67
CA LEU A 310 -31.13 12.13 2.11
C LEU A 310 -32.10 11.12 2.71
N PHE A 311 -32.45 11.27 3.99
CA PHE A 311 -33.47 10.44 4.64
C PHE A 311 -34.85 10.62 3.99
N ASN A 312 -35.23 11.85 3.65
CA ASN A 312 -36.47 12.12 2.92
C ASN A 312 -36.46 11.57 1.48
N LEU A 313 -35.27 11.31 0.92
CA LEU A 313 -35.08 10.70 -0.40
C LEU A 313 -34.89 9.18 -0.33
N GLU A 314 -34.96 8.58 0.86
CA GLU A 314 -34.73 7.15 1.11
C GLU A 314 -33.33 6.64 0.65
N ASP A 315 -32.33 7.53 0.54
CA ASP A 315 -30.96 7.18 0.14
C ASP A 315 -30.11 6.74 1.34
N LEU A 316 -30.21 5.45 1.69
CA LEU A 316 -29.47 4.86 2.80
C LEU A 316 -27.95 4.85 2.58
N LYS A 317 -27.48 4.74 1.33
CA LYS A 317 -26.04 4.71 1.02
C LYS A 317 -25.42 6.08 1.20
N GLY A 318 -26.10 7.12 0.73
CA GLY A 318 -25.67 8.50 0.94
C GLY A 318 -25.63 8.87 2.42
N ILE A 319 -26.59 8.43 3.23
CA ILE A 319 -26.59 8.65 4.68
C ILE A 319 -25.38 7.98 5.34
N GLU A 320 -25.06 6.73 4.98
CA GLU A 320 -23.89 6.03 5.53
C GLU A 320 -22.59 6.78 5.19
N SER A 321 -22.45 7.25 3.95
CA SER A 321 -21.31 8.05 3.51
C SER A 321 -21.18 9.35 4.33
N LEU A 322 -22.27 10.10 4.52
CA LEU A 322 -22.25 11.32 5.33
C LEU A 322 -21.93 11.05 6.81
N MET A 323 -22.36 9.92 7.37
CA MET A 323 -22.01 9.53 8.74
C MET A 323 -20.51 9.22 8.88
N GLN A 324 -19.92 8.51 7.91
CA GLN A 324 -18.48 8.26 7.89
C GLN A 324 -17.69 9.56 7.73
N GLN A 325 -18.14 10.45 6.85
CA GLN A 325 -17.55 11.78 6.66
C GLN A 325 -17.62 12.59 7.96
N ARG A 326 -18.77 12.62 8.63
CA ARG A 326 -18.95 13.32 9.91
C ARG A 326 -17.96 12.86 10.97
N LYS A 327 -17.76 11.54 11.09
CA LYS A 327 -16.80 10.96 12.04
C LYS A 327 -15.36 11.41 11.74
N ARG A 328 -14.97 11.41 10.46
CA ARG A 328 -13.62 11.85 10.04
C ARG A 328 -13.40 13.35 10.27
N ILE A 329 -14.36 14.19 9.87
CA ILE A 329 -14.28 15.64 10.04
C ILE A 329 -14.25 16.01 11.53
N GLY A 330 -15.07 15.36 12.36
CA GLY A 330 -15.09 15.60 13.80
C GLY A 330 -13.74 15.33 14.47
N ALA A 331 -13.14 14.16 14.20
CA ALA A 331 -11.82 13.82 14.75
C ALA A 331 -10.74 14.80 14.29
N LEU A 332 -10.70 15.13 13.00
CA LEU A 332 -9.71 16.05 12.44
C LEU A 332 -9.85 17.48 13.03
N ALA A 333 -11.08 17.97 13.20
CA ALA A 333 -11.33 19.29 13.77
C ALA A 333 -10.88 19.38 15.24
N GLU A 334 -11.12 18.32 16.03
CA GLU A 334 -10.66 18.22 17.42
C GLU A 334 -9.13 18.21 17.50
N ASP A 335 -8.47 17.37 16.70
CA ASP A 335 -7.01 17.26 16.66
C ASP A 335 -6.35 18.59 16.26
N LEU A 336 -6.89 19.25 15.23
CA LEU A 336 -6.34 20.50 14.71
C LEU A 336 -6.55 21.65 15.71
N SER A 337 -7.69 21.68 16.41
CA SER A 337 -7.95 22.63 17.49
C SER A 337 -7.00 22.43 18.68
N ALA A 338 -6.74 21.17 19.05
CA ALA A 338 -5.80 20.83 20.12
C ALA A 338 -4.36 21.25 19.77
N LEU A 339 -3.95 21.03 18.51
CA LEU A 339 -2.64 21.45 18.01
C LEU A 339 -2.48 22.97 18.03
N VAL A 340 -3.48 23.71 17.55
CA VAL A 340 -3.48 25.18 17.59
C VAL A 340 -3.42 25.70 19.03
N ALA A 341 -4.18 25.08 19.95
CA ALA A 341 -4.16 25.47 21.36
C ALA A 341 -2.77 25.26 21.99
N LYS A 342 -2.14 24.11 21.73
CA LYS A 342 -0.80 23.79 22.23
C LYS A 342 0.26 24.75 21.70
N TRP A 343 0.24 25.06 20.40
CA TRP A 343 1.20 26.01 19.82
C TRP A 343 1.01 27.43 20.37
N ARG A 344 -0.22 27.86 20.66
CA ARG A 344 -0.46 29.16 21.29
C ARG A 344 0.07 29.22 22.73
N GLU A 345 0.02 28.11 23.46
CA GLU A 345 0.60 28.00 24.80
C GLU A 345 2.14 28.08 24.74
N GLU A 346 2.77 27.36 23.80
CA GLU A 346 4.22 27.38 23.58
C GLU A 346 4.75 28.77 23.12
N GLN A 347 3.94 29.58 22.45
CA GLN A 347 4.29 30.96 22.07
C GLN A 347 4.13 31.98 23.22
N ALA A 348 3.41 31.61 24.27
CA ALA A 348 3.18 32.48 25.43
C ALA A 348 4.25 32.33 26.52
N GLU A 349 5.00 31.22 26.51
CA GLU A 349 6.17 30.96 27.36
C GLU A 349 7.45 31.57 26.78
#